data_AF-A0A3D1CNR2-F1
#
_entry.id   AF-A0A3D1CNR2-F1
#
_cell.length_a   1.000
_cell.length_b   1.000
_cell.length_c   1.000
_cell.angle_alpha   90.00
_cell.angle_beta   90.00
_cell.angle_gamma   90.00
#
_symmetry.space_group_name_H-M   'P 1'
#
loop_
_entity.id
_entity.type
_entity.pdbx_description
1 polymer ?
#
loop_
_entity_poly.entity_id
_entity_poly.type
_entity_poly.pdbx_seq_one_letter_code
_entity_poly.pdbx_strand_id
1 'polypeptide(L)'
;MDSSADGRHFNMLIRALIPVQASVFEMQDWAGHPVAMPDCIEPIPGICLGDILAEELDADVPYGSLVVIRKSDNFTNISQAAGALVGEVLIGIIGRGLFPMMDEDSVLHALGQA
;
A
#
# COMPACT_ATOMS: atom_id res chain seq x y z
N MET A 1 -5.95 1.81 -25.55
CA MET A 1 -5.20 2.65 -24.59
C MET A 1 -4.05 1.80 -24.07
N ASP A 2 -2.85 2.34 -24.06
CA ASP A 2 -1.62 1.61 -23.80
C ASP A 2 -1.50 1.30 -22.30
N SER A 3 -2.01 0.12 -21.89
CA SER A 3 -2.04 -0.35 -20.49
C SER A 3 -0.68 -0.21 -19.79
N SER A 4 0.40 -0.37 -20.56
CA SER A 4 1.77 -0.24 -20.08
C SER A 4 2.12 1.19 -19.64
N ALA A 5 1.55 2.22 -20.30
CA ALA A 5 1.82 3.62 -20.01
C ALA A 5 1.12 4.07 -18.72
N ASP A 6 -0.14 3.68 -18.54
CA ASP A 6 -0.92 3.95 -17.33
C ASP A 6 -0.27 3.27 -16.12
N GLY A 7 0.22 2.04 -16.33
CA GLY A 7 0.96 1.29 -15.35
C GLY A 7 2.20 2.03 -14.82
N ARG A 8 3.04 2.53 -15.74
CA ARG A 8 4.23 3.33 -15.40
C ARG A 8 3.87 4.64 -14.71
N HIS A 9 2.81 5.31 -15.15
CA HIS A 9 2.36 6.57 -14.56
C HIS A 9 1.91 6.40 -13.12
N PHE A 10 1.13 5.34 -12.83
CA PHE A 10 0.77 4.98 -11.46
C PHE A 10 2.01 4.74 -10.60
N ASN A 11 2.96 3.93 -11.07
CA ASN A 11 4.18 3.62 -10.30
C ASN A 11 5.01 4.89 -10.00
N MET A 12 5.08 5.83 -10.95
CA MET A 12 5.71 7.14 -10.72
C MET A 12 4.98 7.96 -9.65
N LEU A 13 3.64 8.00 -9.68
CA LEU A 13 2.85 8.72 -8.67
C LEU A 13 3.05 8.12 -7.27
N ILE A 14 3.01 6.80 -7.15
CA ILE A 14 3.20 6.15 -5.84
C ILE A 14 4.59 6.45 -5.27
N ARG A 15 5.64 6.37 -6.10
CA ARG A 15 7.01 6.71 -5.68
C ARG A 15 7.17 8.19 -5.32
N ALA A 16 6.38 9.08 -5.90
CA ALA A 16 6.41 10.51 -5.58
C ALA A 16 5.61 10.85 -4.31
N LEU A 17 4.49 10.16 -4.07
CA LEU A 17 3.57 10.45 -2.97
C LEU A 17 3.95 9.74 -1.66
N ILE A 18 4.63 8.60 -1.76
CA ILE A 18 4.96 7.76 -0.61
C ILE A 18 6.46 7.84 -0.33
N PRO A 19 6.89 8.32 0.85
CA PRO A 19 8.30 8.57 1.16
C PRO A 19 9.04 7.30 1.63
N VAL A 20 8.63 6.12 1.18
CA VAL A 20 9.30 4.85 1.45
C VAL A 20 9.44 4.04 0.16
N GLN A 21 10.39 3.12 0.14
CA GLN A 21 10.59 2.24 -1.01
C GLN A 21 9.35 1.37 -1.22
N ALA A 22 8.91 1.23 -2.48
CA ALA A 22 7.76 0.41 -2.83
C ALA A 22 8.14 -0.67 -3.85
N SER A 23 7.89 -1.94 -3.50
CA SER A 23 7.97 -3.09 -4.41
C SER A 23 6.58 -3.36 -4.98
N VAL A 24 6.42 -3.11 -6.29
CA VAL A 24 5.12 -3.20 -6.97
C VAL A 24 5.00 -4.54 -7.67
N PHE A 25 3.97 -5.30 -7.31
CA PHE A 25 3.62 -6.59 -7.89
C PHE A 25 2.36 -6.45 -8.74
N GLU A 26 2.43 -6.95 -9.97
CA GLU A 26 1.32 -6.98 -10.89
C GLU A 26 0.70 -8.37 -10.93
N MET A 27 -0.62 -8.43 -10.80
CA MET A 27 -1.35 -9.68 -10.76
C MET A 27 -2.49 -9.63 -11.79
N GLN A 28 -2.50 -10.59 -12.71
CA GLN A 28 -3.39 -10.58 -13.89
C GLN A 28 -4.88 -10.66 -13.50
N ASP A 29 -5.20 -11.52 -12.53
CA ASP A 29 -6.58 -11.79 -12.08
C ASP A 29 -6.96 -11.02 -10.80
N TRP A 30 -6.26 -9.93 -10.48
CA TRP A 30 -6.63 -9.09 -9.34
C TRP A 30 -7.90 -8.30 -9.64
N ALA A 31 -9.00 -8.67 -9.00
CA ALA A 31 -10.28 -7.98 -9.13
C ALA A 31 -10.43 -6.78 -8.18
N GLY A 32 -9.51 -6.63 -7.21
CA GLY A 32 -9.54 -5.58 -6.21
C GLY A 32 -8.98 -4.23 -6.68
N HIS A 33 -9.18 -3.20 -5.86
CA HIS A 33 -8.39 -1.98 -5.97
C HIS A 33 -6.92 -2.28 -5.65
N PRO A 34 -5.96 -1.43 -6.08
CA PRO A 34 -4.58 -1.54 -5.61
C PRO A 34 -4.54 -1.53 -4.09
N VAL A 35 -3.72 -2.39 -3.50
CA VAL A 35 -3.53 -2.52 -2.05
C VAL A 35 -2.07 -2.34 -1.67
N ALA A 36 -1.83 -1.83 -0.47
CA ALA A 36 -0.48 -1.60 0.05
C ALA A 36 -0.32 -2.16 1.46
N MET A 37 0.75 -2.91 1.67
CA MET A 37 1.09 -3.53 2.94
C MET A 37 2.60 -3.47 3.15
N PRO A 38 3.11 -3.31 4.38
CA PRO A 38 4.54 -3.40 4.63
C PRO A 38 5.02 -4.84 4.41
N ASP A 39 6.29 -4.97 4.10
CA ASP A 39 6.98 -6.26 4.00
C ASP A 39 6.87 -7.09 5.28
N CYS A 40 6.80 -6.43 6.45
CA CYS A 40 6.77 -7.09 7.75
C CYS A 40 5.40 -7.57 8.24
N ILE A 41 4.32 -7.50 7.44
CA ILE A 41 3.10 -8.20 7.86
C ILE A 41 3.38 -9.70 7.92
N GLU A 42 2.72 -10.41 8.82
CA GLU A 42 2.83 -11.87 8.94
C GLU A 42 1.52 -12.52 8.45
N PRO A 43 1.41 -12.89 7.15
CA PRO A 43 0.25 -13.64 6.67
C PRO A 43 0.20 -15.05 7.28
N ILE A 44 1.38 -15.58 7.62
CA ILE A 44 1.58 -16.85 8.31
C ILE A 44 2.36 -16.53 9.60
N PRO A 45 1.96 -17.07 10.76
CA PRO A 45 2.64 -16.77 12.02
C PRO A 45 4.15 -17.02 11.94
N GLY A 46 4.94 -15.98 12.22
CA GLY A 46 6.40 -16.05 12.21
C GLY A 46 7.05 -15.98 10.83
N ILE A 47 6.30 -15.71 9.77
CA ILE A 47 6.84 -15.55 8.41
C ILE A 47 6.34 -14.22 7.83
N CYS A 48 7.26 -13.31 7.51
CA CYS A 48 6.92 -12.02 6.95
C CYS A 48 6.53 -12.14 5.47
N LEU A 49 5.66 -11.24 5.01
CA LEU A 49 5.27 -11.17 3.60
C LEU A 49 6.48 -10.96 2.69
N GLY A 50 7.43 -10.11 3.09
CA GLY A 50 8.67 -9.88 2.35
C GLY A 50 9.44 -11.18 2.11
N ASP A 51 9.55 -12.04 3.14
CA ASP A 51 10.21 -13.34 3.03
C ASP A 51 9.47 -14.26 2.07
N ILE A 52 8.14 -14.34 2.16
CA ILE A 52 7.32 -15.15 1.25
C ILE A 52 7.55 -14.71 -0.20
N LEU A 53 7.55 -13.40 -0.46
CA LEU A 53 7.73 -12.87 -1.82
C LEU A 53 9.16 -13.09 -2.33
N ALA A 54 10.16 -12.93 -1.46
CA ALA A 54 11.55 -13.17 -1.82
C ALA A 54 11.82 -14.65 -2.11
N GLU A 55 11.29 -15.56 -1.31
CA GLU A 55 11.55 -17.00 -1.43
C GLU A 55 10.70 -17.67 -2.52
N GLU A 56 9.39 -17.37 -2.58
CA GLU A 56 8.48 -18.07 -3.49
C GLU A 56 8.45 -17.47 -4.89
N LEU A 57 8.77 -16.19 -5.04
CA LEU A 57 8.72 -15.47 -6.33
C LEU A 57 10.08 -14.98 -6.81
N ASP A 58 11.17 -15.25 -6.09
CA ASP A 58 12.52 -14.74 -6.38
C ASP A 58 12.52 -13.20 -6.55
N ALA A 59 11.71 -12.53 -5.74
CA ALA A 59 11.47 -11.09 -5.85
C ALA A 59 12.38 -10.27 -4.94
N ASP A 60 12.84 -9.11 -5.44
CA ASP A 60 13.55 -8.14 -4.62
C ASP A 60 12.56 -7.33 -3.76
N VAL A 61 12.46 -7.70 -2.49
CA VAL A 61 11.65 -7.01 -1.48
C VAL A 61 12.55 -6.49 -0.37
N PRO A 62 13.01 -5.24 -0.48
CA PRO A 62 13.87 -4.64 0.54
C PRO A 62 13.17 -4.54 1.88
N TYR A 63 13.93 -4.75 2.96
CA TYR A 63 13.43 -4.61 4.32
C TYR A 63 12.86 -3.21 4.58
N GLY A 64 11.67 -3.14 5.18
CA GLY A 64 10.97 -1.89 5.48
C GLY A 64 10.31 -1.23 4.26
N SER A 65 10.18 -1.96 3.16
CA SER A 65 9.47 -1.51 1.97
C SER A 65 7.95 -1.71 2.08
N LEU A 66 7.21 -0.95 1.29
CA LEU A 66 5.80 -1.24 1.03
C LEU A 66 5.68 -2.18 -0.18
N VAL A 67 5.00 -3.29 0.04
CA VAL A 67 4.50 -4.16 -1.02
C VAL A 67 3.20 -3.58 -1.55
N VAL A 68 3.17 -3.28 -2.85
CA VAL A 68 1.98 -2.79 -3.54
C VAL A 68 1.51 -3.86 -4.51
N ILE A 69 0.30 -4.36 -4.33
CA ILE A 69 -0.32 -5.32 -5.26
C ILE A 69 -1.35 -4.58 -6.09
N ARG A 70 -1.28 -4.74 -7.40
CA ARG A 70 -2.20 -4.10 -8.34
C ARG A 70 -2.54 -5.03 -9.50
N LYS A 71 -3.64 -4.69 -10.17
CA LYS A 71 -3.95 -5.29 -11.47
C LYS A 71 -2.98 -4.80 -12.54
N SER A 72 -2.62 -5.67 -13.48
CA SER A 72 -1.76 -5.37 -14.64
C SER A 72 -2.33 -4.24 -15.51
N ASP A 73 -3.67 -4.16 -15.61
CA ASP A 73 -4.34 -3.30 -16.57
C ASP A 73 -5.51 -2.52 -15.98
N ASN A 74 -5.84 -1.40 -16.63
CA ASN A 74 -7.15 -0.75 -16.62
C ASN A 74 -7.48 0.08 -15.37
N PHE A 75 -6.66 1.08 -15.07
CA PHE A 75 -7.08 2.15 -14.18
C PHE A 75 -8.18 2.98 -14.86
N THR A 76 -9.42 2.87 -14.40
CA THR A 76 -10.51 3.76 -14.85
C THR A 76 -10.15 5.24 -14.60
N ASN A 77 -9.45 5.52 -13.50
CA ASN A 77 -8.87 6.82 -13.19
C ASN A 77 -7.60 6.63 -12.34
N ILE A 78 -6.44 6.95 -12.92
CA ILE A 78 -5.13 6.75 -12.27
C ILE A 78 -4.97 7.63 -11.03
N SER A 79 -5.45 8.88 -11.07
CA SER A 79 -5.32 9.81 -9.94
C SER A 79 -6.15 9.32 -8.75
N GLN A 80 -7.36 8.83 -9.01
CA GLN A 80 -8.21 8.24 -7.98
C GLN A 80 -7.57 6.97 -7.40
N ALA A 81 -7.02 6.09 -8.24
CA ALA A 81 -6.36 4.87 -7.78
C ALA A 81 -5.12 5.18 -6.92
N ALA A 82 -4.30 6.15 -7.32
CA ALA A 82 -3.14 6.60 -6.56
C ALA A 82 -3.57 7.21 -5.22
N GLY A 83 -4.58 8.08 -5.22
CA GLY A 83 -5.14 8.66 -3.99
C GLY A 83 -5.71 7.61 -3.04
N ALA A 84 -6.40 6.60 -3.58
CA ALA A 84 -6.92 5.48 -2.79
C ALA A 84 -5.79 4.67 -2.14
N LEU A 85 -4.73 4.34 -2.88
CA LEU A 85 -3.58 3.63 -2.31
C LEU A 85 -2.89 4.45 -1.21
N VAL A 86 -2.68 5.75 -1.43
CA VAL A 86 -2.11 6.64 -0.40
C VAL A 86 -3.00 6.67 0.84
N GLY A 87 -4.31 6.76 0.67
CA GLY A 87 -5.27 6.68 1.77
C GLY A 87 -5.17 5.35 2.54
N GLU A 88 -5.07 4.23 1.83
CA GLU A 88 -4.89 2.90 2.42
C GLU A 88 -3.61 2.80 3.24
N VAL A 89 -2.50 3.33 2.71
CA VAL A 89 -1.22 3.38 3.44
C VAL A 89 -1.34 4.21 4.71
N LEU A 90 -1.95 5.40 4.64
CA LEU A 90 -2.15 6.25 5.81
C LEU A 90 -3.02 5.57 6.87
N ILE A 91 -4.12 4.94 6.46
CA ILE A 91 -5.00 4.17 7.36
C ILE A 91 -4.22 3.01 7.99
N GLY A 92 -3.41 2.28 7.20
CA GLY A 92 -2.58 1.19 7.68
C GLY A 92 -1.52 1.65 8.70
N ILE A 93 -0.96 2.84 8.54
CA ILE A 93 -0.02 3.43 9.51
C ILE A 93 -0.76 3.83 10.81
N ILE A 94 -1.93 4.45 10.70
CA ILE A 94 -2.77 4.82 11.86
C ILE A 94 -3.16 3.57 12.64
N GLY A 95 -3.66 2.53 11.97
CA GLY A 95 -4.12 1.29 12.59
C GLY A 95 -3.03 0.48 13.29
N ARG A 96 -1.75 0.72 12.97
CA ARG A 96 -0.61 0.09 13.65
C ARG A 96 -0.10 0.85 14.88
N GLY A 97 -0.71 2.00 15.21
CA GLY A 97 -0.32 2.80 16.38
C GLY A 97 1.08 3.42 16.26
N LEU A 98 1.63 3.51 15.04
CA LEU A 98 2.92 4.15 14.76
C LEU A 98 2.83 5.68 14.79
N PHE A 99 1.63 6.22 14.65
CA PHE A 99 1.34 7.55 15.19
C PHE A 99 1.07 7.38 16.68
N PRO A 100 1.79 8.10 17.57
CA PRO A 100 1.27 8.33 18.89
C PRO A 100 -0.09 8.99 18.67
N MET A 101 -1.18 8.25 18.89
CA MET A 101 -2.49 8.86 19.01
C MET A 101 -2.39 9.71 20.26
N MET A 102 -2.03 10.97 20.06
CA MET A 102 -2.00 11.97 21.11
C MET A 102 -3.45 12.14 21.53
N ASP A 103 -3.84 11.33 22.50
CA ASP A 103 -5.12 11.36 23.18
C ASP A 103 -6.32 11.14 22.22
N GLU A 104 -6.45 9.91 21.70
CA GLU A 104 -7.61 9.45 20.92
C GLU A 104 -8.93 9.87 21.57
N ASP A 105 -9.01 9.74 22.90
CA ASP A 105 -10.18 10.12 23.70
C ASP A 105 -10.49 11.61 23.60
N SER A 106 -9.48 12.48 23.63
CA SER A 106 -9.69 13.93 23.48
C SER A 106 -10.17 14.33 22.07
N VAL A 107 -9.69 13.64 21.02
CA VAL A 107 -10.11 13.92 19.65
C VAL A 107 -11.55 13.44 19.41
N LEU A 108 -11.90 12.24 19.86
CA LEU A 108 -13.26 11.72 19.77
C LEU A 108 -14.23 12.53 20.63
N HIS A 109 -13.81 12.96 21.81
CA HIS A 109 -14.59 13.82 22.69
C HIS A 109 -14.83 15.21 22.07
N ALA A 110 -13.83 15.81 21.43
CA ALA A 110 -13.99 17.10 20.73
C ALA A 110 -14.97 17.00 19.54
N LEU A 111 -14.95 15.90 18.79
CA LEU A 111 -15.90 15.67 17.69
C LEU A 111 -17.33 15.42 18.18
N GLY A 112 -17.50 14.78 19.34
CA GLY A 112 -18.82 14.56 19.95
C GLY A 112 -19.44 15.80 20.61
N GLN A 113 -18.67 16.89 20.79
CA GLN A 113 -19.13 18.16 21.36
C GLN A 113 -19.42 19.25 20.32
N ALA A 114 -19.16 19.00 19.04
CA ALA A 114 -19.48 19.89 17.92
C ALA A 114 -20.86 19.55 17.31
#